data_AF-A0A813LNX1-F1
#
_entry.id   AF-A0A813LNX1-F1
#
_cell.length_a   1.000
_cell.length_b   1.000
_cell.length_c   1.000
_cell.angle_alpha   90.00
_cell.angle_beta   90.00
_cell.angle_gamma   90.00
#
_symmetry.space_group_name_H-M   'P 1'
#
loop_
_entity.id
_entity.type
_entity.pdbx_description
1 polymer ?
#
loop_
_entity_poly.entity_id
_entity_poly.type
_entity_poly.pdbx_seq_one_letter_code
_entity_poly.pdbx_strand_id
1 'polypeptide(L)'
;FLASCLGCSASSPELRCSRCDAPYCSPQCQRSHWKEHRAVCSINNSNSNNSSSSNTSSNNNHNSNNNNCNISNNNCSQQLAGVACAVTPLSSSGQVERSSSSCCPRDLRLELRPFSCRGWREYLAERKVEQRDAAERLKGRECFALAALEALSRLPKSESFRLQPVSGRCVLWVLGARDGIEKRQIVEGAWEPLFEILDVGWDVVLIGPEMEEDRSVLSAPGRRLWTFSCLAHEAVMPESLQRPTFVLVFNSGLGASVVVHMQPWVQTLARLLLMKTPVLWTCFGPHEAQVEVSVLRALHAQYSPHAEGGFSYVLEPDKPLSVCNAMFTWVSGSQLSDEQLLSSALPHVEAQLAAAKLVHFLKEVRSHLKILSDPEGAAHSGWAEMYDGRFMPSLKRALEEDDDDRCGIQTIVRCSLKTLASAAESPTAASLVAALGGEAVLQSFEAWAQRGHWTSHDWVRKEVLTRVAETRQLLQAAKDPSGVPPSVAPFSASLKVRAAKGAQLRRDPSASSPVVATVGQGRSLSAQAQQELWLRVRTSAGDEGWLLAFQDNEHVCDMLVWDIKACDPP
;
A
#
# COMPACT_ATOMS: atom_id res chain seq x y z
N PHE A 1 20.54 -47.23 14.01
CA PHE A 1 19.17 -47.10 14.55
C PHE A 1 18.26 -46.66 13.43
N LEU A 2 17.28 -47.48 13.04
CA LEU A 2 16.24 -47.03 12.11
C LEU A 2 15.46 -45.93 12.82
N ALA A 3 15.41 -44.75 12.23
CA ALA A 3 14.68 -43.64 12.81
C ALA A 3 13.18 -43.99 12.86
N SER A 4 12.52 -43.78 13.99
CA SER A 4 11.06 -43.96 14.12
C SER A 4 10.34 -42.69 13.68
N CYS A 5 9.12 -42.83 13.16
CA CYS A 5 8.24 -41.69 12.87
C CYS A 5 8.02 -40.86 14.14
N LEU A 6 8.30 -39.56 14.12
CA LEU A 6 8.11 -38.72 15.30
C LEU A 6 6.64 -38.54 15.70
N GLY A 7 5.71 -38.68 14.75
CA GLY A 7 4.27 -38.51 15.03
C GLY A 7 3.57 -39.75 15.61
N CYS A 8 4.05 -40.96 15.35
CA CYS A 8 3.38 -42.20 15.78
C CYS A 8 4.31 -43.32 16.24
N SER A 9 5.62 -43.08 16.27
CA SER A 9 6.67 -44.05 16.63
C SER A 9 6.81 -45.27 15.70
N ALA A 10 6.13 -45.29 14.54
CA ALA A 10 6.24 -46.39 13.58
C ALA A 10 7.68 -46.56 13.04
N SER A 11 8.10 -47.82 12.90
CA SER A 11 9.46 -48.23 12.54
C SER A 11 9.66 -48.31 11.02
N SER A 12 9.44 -47.23 10.29
CA SER A 12 9.77 -47.07 8.85
C SER A 12 9.21 -45.75 8.28
N PRO A 13 9.80 -44.60 8.61
CA PRO A 13 9.38 -43.31 8.07
C PRO A 13 9.84 -43.15 6.62
N GLU A 14 8.89 -43.03 5.69
CA GLU A 14 9.18 -42.77 4.26
C GLU A 14 9.25 -41.27 3.95
N LEU A 15 8.65 -40.43 4.79
CA LEU A 15 8.59 -38.98 4.62
C LEU A 15 9.61 -38.31 5.55
N ARG A 16 10.26 -37.23 5.06
CA ARG A 16 11.16 -36.39 5.87
C ARG A 16 10.74 -34.93 5.80
N CYS A 17 10.92 -34.21 6.91
CA CYS A 17 10.76 -32.76 6.91
C CYS A 17 11.81 -32.13 5.99
N SER A 18 11.39 -31.36 4.98
CA SER A 18 12.30 -30.74 4.02
C SER A 18 13.29 -29.73 4.62
N ARG A 19 13.08 -29.29 5.88
CA ARG A 19 13.96 -28.31 6.54
C ARG A 19 15.02 -28.92 7.45
N CYS A 20 14.68 -29.96 8.21
CA CYS A 20 15.57 -30.54 9.22
C CYS A 20 15.64 -32.07 9.16
N ASP A 21 15.06 -32.65 8.12
CA ASP A 21 15.10 -34.07 7.78
C ASP A 21 14.45 -35.02 8.80
N ALA A 22 13.61 -34.46 9.68
CA ALA A 22 12.89 -35.19 10.70
C ALA A 22 11.93 -36.25 10.10
N PRO A 23 11.93 -37.48 10.62
CA PRO A 23 11.24 -38.63 10.03
C PRO A 23 9.74 -38.69 10.35
N TYR A 24 8.94 -39.00 9.33
CA TYR A 24 7.49 -39.25 9.41
C TYR A 24 7.07 -40.41 8.52
N CYS A 25 6.08 -41.20 8.91
CA CYS A 25 5.53 -42.25 8.04
C CYS A 25 4.47 -41.72 7.06
N SER A 26 3.90 -40.53 7.31
CA SER A 26 2.90 -39.92 6.44
C SER A 26 2.81 -38.40 6.65
N PRO A 27 2.24 -37.65 5.70
CA PRO A 27 1.93 -36.22 5.87
C PRO A 27 0.98 -35.95 7.03
N GLN A 28 0.18 -36.93 7.45
CA GLN A 28 -0.75 -36.80 8.57
C GLN A 28 -0.01 -36.86 9.91
N CYS A 29 0.96 -37.78 10.06
CA CYS A 29 1.85 -37.80 11.23
C CYS A 29 2.75 -36.56 11.32
N GLN A 30 3.16 -36.02 10.16
CA GLN A 30 3.90 -34.76 10.13
C GLN A 30 3.05 -33.59 10.61
N ARG A 31 1.80 -33.47 10.13
CA ARG A 31 0.87 -32.42 10.55
C ARG A 31 0.48 -32.54 12.03
N SER A 32 0.22 -33.76 12.52
CA SER A 32 -0.14 -33.97 13.93
C SER A 32 0.99 -33.62 14.90
N HIS A 33 2.24 -33.93 14.54
CA HIS A 33 3.43 -33.61 15.36
C HIS A 33 3.99 -32.19 15.08
N TRP A 34 3.40 -31.42 14.17
CA TRP A 34 3.97 -30.15 13.72
C TRP A 34 4.13 -29.13 14.85
N LYS A 35 3.19 -29.10 15.81
CA LYS A 35 3.19 -28.17 16.94
C LYS A 35 4.42 -28.31 17.83
N GLU A 36 4.79 -29.55 18.16
CA GLU A 36 5.99 -29.87 18.95
C GLU A 36 7.25 -29.75 18.08
N HIS A 37 7.16 -30.19 16.82
CA HIS A 37 8.30 -30.17 15.91
C HIS A 37 8.75 -28.76 15.52
N ARG A 38 7.84 -27.79 15.34
CA ARG A 38 8.18 -26.43 14.88
C ARG A 38 9.16 -25.72 15.82
N ALA A 39 9.06 -25.99 17.12
CA ALA A 39 9.97 -25.45 18.13
C ALA A 39 11.44 -25.87 17.90
N VAL A 40 11.66 -27.08 17.38
CA VAL A 40 13.01 -27.64 17.13
C VAL A 40 13.43 -27.59 15.66
N CYS A 41 12.50 -27.53 14.72
CA CYS A 41 12.75 -27.46 13.28
C CYS A 41 13.62 -26.25 12.89
N SER A 42 13.42 -25.12 13.60
CA SER A 42 14.10 -23.85 13.36
C SER A 42 15.55 -23.82 13.86
N ILE A 43 15.89 -24.66 14.84
CA ILE A 43 17.17 -24.60 15.57
C ILE A 43 18.28 -25.34 14.80
N ASN A 44 17.94 -26.43 14.11
CA ASN A 44 18.95 -27.32 13.53
C ASN A 44 19.50 -26.88 12.16
N ASN A 45 18.81 -25.98 11.44
CA ASN A 45 19.28 -25.54 10.11
C ASN A 45 20.51 -24.62 10.19
N SER A 46 20.76 -24.01 11.35
CA SER A 46 21.93 -23.15 11.58
C SER A 46 23.24 -23.93 11.76
N ASN A 47 23.16 -25.20 12.15
CA ASN A 47 24.33 -26.02 12.50
C ASN A 47 24.81 -26.93 11.36
N SER A 48 23.96 -27.28 10.39
CA SER A 48 24.27 -28.23 9.32
C SER A 48 25.09 -27.65 8.15
N ASN A 49 25.25 -26.32 8.05
CA ASN A 49 25.99 -25.69 6.94
C ASN A 49 27.50 -25.51 7.16
N ASN A 50 28.08 -25.98 8.28
CA ASN A 50 29.49 -25.76 8.60
C ASN A 50 30.42 -26.96 8.33
N SER A 51 29.96 -28.00 7.63
CA SER A 51 30.78 -29.19 7.36
C SER A 51 30.49 -29.80 6.00
N SER A 52 30.94 -29.13 4.92
CA SER A 52 31.23 -29.77 3.62
C SER A 52 32.03 -28.82 2.72
N SER A 53 33.35 -28.79 2.93
CA SER A 53 34.32 -28.27 1.98
C SER A 53 34.74 -29.35 0.97
N SER A 54 35.12 -28.90 -0.23
CA SER A 54 35.86 -29.58 -1.30
C SER A 54 35.14 -30.66 -2.12
N ASN A 55 34.51 -30.25 -3.22
CA ASN A 55 34.92 -30.59 -4.60
C ASN A 55 33.83 -30.21 -5.60
N THR A 56 34.08 -29.24 -6.47
CA THR A 56 33.49 -29.30 -7.82
C THR A 56 34.26 -28.42 -8.79
N SER A 57 34.68 -29.09 -9.86
CA SER A 57 35.44 -28.60 -10.98
C SER A 57 34.62 -27.66 -11.86
N SER A 58 35.34 -26.71 -12.43
CA SER A 58 34.95 -25.78 -13.47
C SER A 58 34.20 -26.45 -14.63
N ASN A 59 33.07 -25.86 -15.04
CA ASN A 59 32.66 -25.91 -16.43
C ASN A 59 32.00 -24.60 -16.84
N ASN A 60 32.66 -23.92 -17.78
CA ASN A 60 32.21 -22.73 -18.47
C ASN A 60 31.00 -23.07 -19.36
N ASN A 61 29.98 -22.21 -19.39
CA ASN A 61 29.40 -21.83 -20.67
C ASN A 61 28.65 -20.49 -20.62
N HIS A 62 28.91 -19.70 -21.67
CA HIS A 62 28.34 -18.40 -21.99
C HIS A 62 26.81 -18.36 -21.97
N ASN A 63 26.23 -17.23 -21.54
CA ASN A 63 25.54 -16.37 -22.49
C ASN A 63 25.41 -14.93 -21.96
N SER A 64 25.98 -14.00 -22.72
CA SER A 64 25.93 -12.56 -22.51
C SER A 64 24.62 -12.01 -23.07
N ASN A 65 23.92 -11.15 -22.34
CA ASN A 65 23.07 -10.12 -22.93
C ASN A 65 23.11 -8.86 -22.05
N ASN A 66 24.03 -7.98 -22.44
CA ASN A 66 24.13 -6.59 -22.00
C ASN A 66 22.98 -5.78 -22.59
N ASN A 67 22.25 -5.03 -21.76
CA ASN A 67 21.60 -3.79 -22.20
C ASN A 67 21.93 -2.71 -21.17
N ASN A 68 22.90 -1.88 -21.54
CA ASN A 68 23.44 -0.78 -20.77
C ASN A 68 22.68 0.50 -21.16
N CYS A 69 21.89 1.05 -20.25
CA CYS A 69 21.30 2.38 -20.40
C CYS A 69 22.20 3.41 -19.68
N ASN A 70 23.05 4.07 -20.47
CA ASN A 70 23.80 5.25 -20.04
C ASN A 70 22.83 6.42 -19.80
N ILE A 71 22.69 6.85 -18.53
CA ILE A 71 22.15 8.17 -18.19
C ILE A 71 23.34 9.06 -17.85
N SER A 72 23.56 10.06 -18.69
CA SER A 72 24.58 11.08 -18.60
C SER A 72 24.33 12.03 -17.43
N ASN A 73 25.28 12.05 -16.49
CA ASN A 73 25.41 13.04 -15.41
C ASN A 73 25.91 14.37 -15.99
N ASN A 74 25.11 15.43 -15.90
CA ASN A 74 25.57 16.81 -16.08
C ASN A 74 25.76 17.48 -14.71
N ASN A 75 27.03 17.72 -14.36
CA ASN A 75 27.44 18.54 -13.23
C ASN A 75 27.14 20.01 -13.51
N CYS A 76 26.34 20.64 -12.65
CA CYS A 76 26.19 22.10 -12.59
C CYS A 76 26.81 22.60 -11.28
N SER A 77 28.04 23.11 -11.39
CA SER A 77 28.78 23.76 -10.31
C SER A 77 28.31 25.21 -10.22
N GLN A 78 27.56 25.58 -9.18
CA GLN A 78 27.31 26.99 -8.85
C GLN A 78 28.10 27.40 -7.60
N GLN A 79 28.97 28.38 -7.81
CA GLN A 79 29.82 29.04 -6.83
C GLN A 79 28.96 29.89 -5.87
N LEU A 80 29.26 29.76 -4.58
CA LEU A 80 28.75 30.60 -3.50
C LEU A 80 29.50 31.94 -3.50
N ALA A 81 28.79 33.06 -3.65
CA ALA A 81 29.28 34.39 -3.32
C ALA A 81 28.74 34.79 -1.94
N GLY A 82 29.65 34.93 -0.97
CA GLY A 82 29.35 35.41 0.37
C GLY A 82 29.15 36.93 0.41
N VAL A 83 28.06 37.36 1.04
CA VAL A 83 27.84 38.77 1.41
C VAL A 83 27.98 38.86 2.92
N ALA A 84 29.04 39.55 3.36
CA ALA A 84 29.27 39.89 4.76
C ALA A 84 28.49 41.17 5.09
N CYS A 85 27.55 41.09 6.04
CA CYS A 85 26.91 42.28 6.61
C CYS A 85 27.71 42.76 7.82
N ALA A 86 28.17 44.01 7.74
CA ALA A 86 28.85 44.72 8.82
C ALA A 86 27.85 45.15 9.91
N VAL A 87 28.28 45.05 11.16
CA VAL A 87 27.58 45.52 12.36
C VAL A 87 28.00 46.97 12.62
N THR A 88 27.02 47.89 12.64
CA THR A 88 27.20 49.27 13.15
C THR A 88 26.47 49.42 14.50
N PRO A 89 27.06 50.13 15.49
CA PRO A 89 26.47 50.28 16.80
C PRO A 89 25.44 51.43 16.86
N LEU A 90 24.44 51.22 17.71
CA LEU A 90 23.29 52.08 17.96
C LEU A 90 23.64 53.44 18.57
N SER A 91 22.92 54.49 18.14
CA SER A 91 22.73 55.73 18.88
C SER A 91 21.27 55.87 19.34
N SER A 92 21.10 56.20 20.61
CA SER A 92 19.87 56.29 21.38
C SER A 92 19.10 57.61 21.19
N SER A 93 17.81 57.51 20.88
CA SER A 93 16.66 58.40 21.21
C SER A 93 15.65 58.18 20.08
N GLY A 94 14.46 57.64 20.29
CA GLY A 94 13.46 58.05 21.26
C GLY A 94 12.21 58.38 20.47
N GLN A 95 11.42 57.37 20.08
CA GLN A 95 9.97 57.43 19.83
C GLN A 95 9.47 56.00 19.57
N VAL A 96 8.54 55.54 20.41
CA VAL A 96 7.91 54.21 20.32
C VAL A 96 6.85 54.26 19.22
N GLU A 97 7.28 54.21 17.97
CA GLU A 97 6.44 53.65 16.93
C GLU A 97 6.39 52.14 17.20
N ARG A 98 5.18 51.60 17.42
CA ARG A 98 4.95 50.16 17.30
C ARG A 98 5.12 49.81 15.83
N SER A 99 6.36 49.80 15.35
CA SER A 99 6.72 49.13 14.11
C SER A 99 6.31 47.69 14.34
N SER A 100 5.21 47.28 13.73
CA SER A 100 4.90 45.87 13.51
C SER A 100 6.02 45.35 12.62
N SER A 101 7.19 45.07 13.21
CA SER A 101 8.29 44.41 12.56
C SER A 101 7.69 43.10 12.09
N SER A 102 7.42 43.02 10.79
CA SER A 102 6.98 41.83 10.09
C SER A 102 8.10 40.81 10.28
N CYS A 103 8.05 40.11 11.41
CA CYS A 103 9.00 39.07 11.73
C CYS A 103 8.70 38.00 10.69
N CYS A 104 9.60 37.85 9.71
CA CYS A 104 9.50 36.77 8.74
C CYS A 104 9.20 35.48 9.51
N PRO A 105 8.23 34.66 9.08
CA PRO A 105 7.88 33.46 9.82
C PRO A 105 9.13 32.61 10.13
N ARG A 106 9.19 31.92 11.26
CA ARG A 106 10.33 31.02 11.52
C ARG A 106 10.30 29.86 10.52
N ASP A 107 11.43 29.46 9.97
CA ASP A 107 11.56 28.28 9.09
C ASP A 107 12.52 27.27 9.70
N LEU A 108 11.99 26.17 10.23
CA LEU A 108 12.79 25.18 10.95
C LEU A 108 13.81 24.48 10.04
N ARG A 109 13.67 24.55 8.70
CA ARG A 109 14.66 24.01 7.76
C ARG A 109 16.05 24.58 7.97
N LEU A 110 16.12 25.88 8.31
CA LEU A 110 17.39 26.58 8.51
C LEU A 110 18.06 26.21 9.85
N GLU A 111 17.34 25.52 10.72
CA GLU A 111 17.76 25.11 12.05
C GLU A 111 18.07 23.62 12.15
N LEU A 112 17.82 22.86 11.07
CA LEU A 112 18.14 21.44 11.00
C LEU A 112 19.64 21.24 11.22
N ARG A 113 19.99 20.49 12.26
CA ARG A 113 21.37 20.06 12.49
C ARG A 113 21.83 19.17 11.33
N PRO A 114 23.10 19.24 10.89
CA PRO A 114 23.60 18.36 9.86
C PRO A 114 23.46 16.89 10.24
N PHE A 115 22.91 16.08 9.34
CA PHE A 115 22.90 14.62 9.45
C PHE A 115 23.73 14.05 8.29
N SER A 116 24.86 13.41 8.61
CA SER A 116 25.88 13.02 7.63
C SER A 116 25.81 11.56 7.19
N CYS A 117 25.15 10.68 7.96
CA CYS A 117 25.09 9.25 7.65
C CYS A 117 24.28 8.96 6.38
N ARG A 118 24.93 8.33 5.39
CA ARG A 118 24.33 7.87 4.13
C ARG A 118 24.08 6.37 4.17
N GLY A 119 23.05 5.98 4.92
CA GLY A 119 22.58 4.60 5.01
C GLY A 119 23.16 3.78 6.16
N TRP A 120 22.77 2.50 6.21
CA TRP A 120 22.99 1.64 7.37
C TRP A 120 24.45 1.38 7.72
N ARG A 121 25.34 1.29 6.73
CA ARG A 121 26.76 0.98 6.99
C ARG A 121 27.42 2.07 7.83
N GLU A 122 27.26 3.32 7.43
CA GLU A 122 27.83 4.48 8.12
C GLU A 122 27.19 4.65 9.50
N TYR A 123 25.86 4.52 9.58
CA TYR A 123 25.12 4.65 10.83
C TYR A 123 25.50 3.57 11.86
N LEU A 124 25.60 2.31 11.44
CA LEU A 124 26.03 1.21 12.32
C LEU A 124 27.48 1.38 12.79
N ALA A 125 28.36 1.90 11.93
CA ALA A 125 29.74 2.21 12.27
C ALA A 125 29.83 3.33 13.33
N GLU A 126 29.05 4.41 13.16
CA GLU A 126 28.96 5.50 14.14
C GLU A 126 28.47 5.01 15.51
N ARG A 127 27.48 4.11 15.50
CA ARG A 127 26.92 3.47 16.71
C ARG A 127 27.80 2.34 17.27
N LYS A 128 28.91 1.99 16.61
CA LYS A 128 29.80 0.88 16.98
C LYS A 128 29.06 -0.46 17.11
N VAL A 129 28.08 -0.71 16.22
CA VAL A 129 27.30 -1.95 16.19
C VAL A 129 27.89 -2.90 15.16
N GLU A 130 28.65 -3.89 15.64
CA GLU A 130 29.34 -4.86 14.77
C GLU A 130 28.59 -6.20 14.64
N GLN A 131 27.80 -6.58 15.64
CA GLN A 131 27.08 -7.86 15.64
C GLN A 131 25.85 -7.81 14.75
N ARG A 132 25.66 -8.82 13.89
CA ARG A 132 24.53 -8.93 12.95
C ARG A 132 23.18 -8.81 13.67
N ASP A 133 22.96 -9.54 14.74
CA ASP A 133 21.68 -9.52 15.46
C ASP A 133 21.39 -8.16 16.11
N ALA A 134 22.43 -7.49 16.61
CA ALA A 134 22.29 -6.14 17.14
C ALA A 134 21.98 -5.13 16.03
N ALA A 135 22.63 -5.27 14.87
CA ALA A 135 22.35 -4.45 13.69
C ALA A 135 20.90 -4.66 13.20
N GLU A 136 20.41 -5.89 13.15
CA GLU A 136 19.04 -6.19 12.74
C GLU A 136 17.99 -5.64 13.71
N ARG A 137 18.24 -5.76 15.03
CA ARG A 137 17.38 -5.12 16.04
C ARG A 137 17.37 -3.60 15.89
N LEU A 138 18.53 -2.98 15.69
CA LEU A 138 18.63 -1.53 15.49
C LEU A 138 17.90 -1.10 14.21
N LYS A 139 18.07 -1.85 13.12
CA LYS A 139 17.38 -1.62 11.85
C LYS A 139 15.87 -1.64 12.02
N GLY A 140 15.33 -2.70 12.60
CA GLY A 140 13.89 -2.84 12.81
C GLY A 140 13.32 -1.79 13.76
N ARG A 141 14.15 -1.23 14.65
CA ARG A 141 13.74 -0.20 15.61
C ARG A 141 13.77 1.20 15.00
N GLU A 142 14.85 1.59 14.33
CA GLU A 142 15.12 3.00 13.97
C GLU A 142 14.93 3.33 12.48
N CYS A 143 14.56 2.37 11.64
CA CYS A 143 14.48 2.57 10.19
C CYS A 143 13.60 3.74 9.76
N PHE A 144 12.42 3.91 10.35
CA PHE A 144 11.47 4.96 9.95
C PHE A 144 11.97 6.36 10.30
N ALA A 145 12.53 6.53 11.50
CA ALA A 145 13.07 7.81 11.95
C ALA A 145 14.26 8.23 11.10
N LEU A 146 15.18 7.31 10.78
CA LEU A 146 16.34 7.59 9.93
C LEU A 146 15.95 7.86 8.48
N ALA A 147 14.96 7.15 7.94
CA ALA A 147 14.43 7.43 6.61
C ALA A 147 13.78 8.81 6.53
N ALA A 148 12.99 9.20 7.55
CA ALA A 148 12.41 10.54 7.63
C ALA A 148 13.49 11.63 7.76
N LEU A 149 14.52 11.37 8.56
CA LEU A 149 15.66 12.27 8.76
C LEU A 149 16.45 12.49 7.47
N GLU A 150 16.77 11.40 6.75
CA GLU A 150 17.42 11.47 5.45
C GLU A 150 16.56 12.27 4.45
N ALA A 151 15.26 12.00 4.39
CA ALA A 151 14.35 12.70 3.50
C ALA A 151 14.27 14.19 3.83
N LEU A 152 14.26 14.58 5.10
CA LEU A 152 14.28 15.98 5.54
C LEU A 152 15.55 16.70 5.11
N SER A 153 16.71 16.03 5.12
CA SER A 153 17.96 16.61 4.61
C SER A 153 17.93 16.92 3.10
N ARG A 154 16.99 16.30 2.38
CA ARG A 154 16.74 16.46 0.93
C ARG A 154 15.46 17.24 0.62
N LEU A 155 14.85 17.86 1.63
CA LEU A 155 13.66 18.68 1.46
C LEU A 155 13.91 19.81 0.44
N PRO A 156 13.02 20.04 -0.55
CA PRO A 156 13.22 21.09 -1.53
C PRO A 156 13.35 22.48 -0.88
N LYS A 157 14.22 23.33 -1.45
CA LYS A 157 14.50 24.68 -0.91
C LYS A 157 13.43 25.73 -1.25
N SER A 158 12.41 25.39 -2.04
CA SER A 158 11.36 26.36 -2.42
C SER A 158 10.45 26.71 -1.24
N GLU A 159 9.77 27.86 -1.32
CA GLU A 159 8.87 28.36 -0.26
C GLU A 159 7.71 27.40 0.04
N SER A 160 7.22 26.64 -0.95
CA SER A 160 6.16 25.65 -0.76
C SER A 160 6.53 24.55 0.23
N PHE A 161 7.83 24.33 0.50
CA PHE A 161 8.32 23.27 1.37
C PHE A 161 8.80 23.77 2.74
N ARG A 162 8.37 24.94 3.17
CA ARG A 162 8.77 25.55 4.45
C ARG A 162 8.27 24.76 5.66
N LEU A 163 9.14 24.57 6.66
CA LEU A 163 8.76 23.91 7.92
C LEU A 163 8.36 24.99 8.94
N GLN A 164 7.07 25.31 8.99
CA GLN A 164 6.54 26.32 9.92
C GLN A 164 6.17 25.69 11.27
N PRO A 165 6.72 26.19 12.39
CA PRO A 165 6.31 25.72 13.72
C PRO A 165 4.89 26.21 14.06
N VAL A 166 4.17 25.43 14.86
CA VAL A 166 2.83 25.73 15.36
C VAL A 166 2.93 26.03 16.83
N SER A 167 2.60 27.26 17.24
CA SER A 167 2.73 27.70 18.64
C SER A 167 4.12 27.43 19.23
N GLY A 168 5.17 27.60 18.40
CA GLY A 168 6.56 27.39 18.78
C GLY A 168 7.02 25.92 18.85
N ARG A 169 6.17 24.97 18.42
CA ARG A 169 6.45 23.53 18.42
C ARG A 169 6.47 22.97 17.00
N CYS A 170 7.16 21.86 16.80
CA CYS A 170 7.08 21.08 15.57
C CYS A 170 5.94 20.07 15.68
N VAL A 171 4.92 20.20 14.82
CA VAL A 171 3.80 19.26 14.75
C VAL A 171 4.07 18.28 13.61
N LEU A 172 4.27 17.01 13.94
CA LEU A 172 4.52 15.92 13.00
C LEU A 172 3.28 15.03 12.93
N TRP A 173 2.73 14.84 11.75
CA TRP A 173 1.75 13.77 11.51
C TRP A 173 2.43 12.55 10.91
N VAL A 174 2.08 11.35 11.38
CA VAL A 174 2.47 10.07 10.78
C VAL A 174 1.20 9.34 10.38
N LEU A 175 0.98 9.24 9.06
CA LEU A 175 -0.19 8.61 8.47
C LEU A 175 0.10 7.17 8.08
N GLY A 176 -0.89 6.30 8.24
CA GLY A 176 -0.73 4.85 8.05
C GLY A 176 -0.02 4.20 9.24
N ALA A 177 0.03 4.89 10.39
CA ALA A 177 0.67 4.40 11.59
C ALA A 177 -0.10 3.19 12.16
N ARG A 178 0.64 2.29 12.81
CA ARG A 178 0.13 1.13 13.51
C ARG A 178 0.60 1.12 14.95
N ASP A 179 -0.27 0.65 15.84
CA ASP A 179 0.03 0.54 17.27
C ASP A 179 1.24 -0.38 17.53
N GLY A 180 1.31 -1.49 16.78
CA GLY A 180 2.37 -2.49 16.95
C GLY A 180 3.76 -2.08 16.46
N ILE A 181 3.87 -1.01 15.66
CA ILE A 181 5.12 -0.63 14.99
C ILE A 181 5.46 0.83 15.29
N GLU A 182 4.83 1.80 14.63
CA GLU A 182 5.22 3.20 14.70
C GLU A 182 4.99 3.78 16.11
N LYS A 183 3.85 3.47 16.74
CA LYS A 183 3.58 3.88 18.14
C LYS A 183 4.61 3.29 19.10
N ARG A 184 4.84 1.98 19.03
CA ARG A 184 5.83 1.29 19.86
C ARG A 184 7.22 1.90 19.71
N GLN A 185 7.68 2.11 18.47
CA GLN A 185 8.99 2.70 18.20
C GLN A 185 9.14 4.10 18.79
N ILE A 186 8.11 4.96 18.68
CA ILE A 186 8.16 6.30 19.27
C ILE A 186 8.22 6.23 20.80
N VAL A 187 7.44 5.35 21.43
CA VAL A 187 7.40 5.18 22.88
C VAL A 187 8.72 4.59 23.41
N GLU A 188 9.32 3.65 22.69
CA GLU A 188 10.59 3.00 23.05
C GLU A 188 11.83 3.85 22.74
N GLY A 189 11.63 5.05 22.22
CA GLY A 189 12.72 5.99 21.99
C GLY A 189 13.53 5.73 20.71
N ALA A 190 12.91 5.12 19.70
CA ALA A 190 13.55 4.85 18.41
C ALA A 190 13.58 6.05 17.46
N TRP A 191 12.82 7.10 17.78
CA TRP A 191 12.65 8.29 16.94
C TRP A 191 13.52 9.48 17.39
N GLU A 192 14.31 9.28 18.43
CA GLU A 192 15.21 10.25 19.04
C GLU A 192 16.16 10.90 18.03
N PRO A 193 16.79 10.15 17.08
CA PRO A 193 17.61 10.77 16.04
C PRO A 193 16.87 11.84 15.23
N LEU A 194 15.56 11.65 14.99
CA LEU A 194 14.74 12.64 14.30
C LEU A 194 14.43 13.84 15.20
N PHE A 195 14.08 13.60 16.47
CA PHE A 195 13.68 14.68 17.37
C PHE A 195 14.85 15.59 17.78
N GLU A 196 16.07 15.04 17.87
CA GLU A 196 17.29 15.77 18.23
C GLU A 196 17.82 16.71 17.14
N ILE A 197 17.30 16.61 15.90
CA ILE A 197 17.73 17.48 14.79
C ILE A 197 17.22 18.93 14.93
N LEU A 198 16.19 19.15 15.76
CA LEU A 198 15.62 20.47 16.03
C LEU A 198 15.53 20.73 17.54
N ASP A 199 15.95 21.92 17.97
CA ASP A 199 15.82 22.36 19.36
C ASP A 199 14.44 23.02 19.61
N VAL A 200 13.38 22.25 19.38
CA VAL A 200 11.98 22.65 19.59
C VAL A 200 11.20 21.53 20.26
N GLY A 201 10.09 21.89 20.91
CA GLY A 201 9.15 20.88 21.40
C GLY A 201 8.47 20.17 20.23
N TRP A 202 8.17 18.88 20.41
CA TRP A 202 7.54 18.04 19.39
C TRP A 202 6.14 17.61 19.77
N ASP A 203 5.25 17.69 18.80
CA ASP A 203 3.90 17.21 18.88
C ASP A 203 3.70 16.15 17.79
N VAL A 204 3.60 14.88 18.17
CA VAL A 204 3.53 13.76 17.22
C VAL A 204 2.13 13.18 17.20
N VAL A 205 1.53 13.17 16.01
CA VAL A 205 0.17 12.67 15.78
C VAL A 205 0.24 11.42 14.93
N LEU A 206 -0.22 10.29 15.47
CA LEU A 206 -0.26 9.00 14.78
C LEU A 206 -1.69 8.72 14.31
N ILE A 207 -1.85 8.49 13.02
CA ILE A 207 -3.16 8.32 12.39
C ILE A 207 -3.14 7.06 11.54
N GLY A 208 -4.05 6.14 11.82
CA GLY A 208 -4.23 4.94 11.01
C GLY A 208 -5.39 4.08 11.49
N PRO A 209 -5.99 3.26 10.61
CA PRO A 209 -7.13 2.42 10.95
C PRO A 209 -6.78 1.27 11.93
N GLU A 210 -5.50 0.95 12.07
CA GLU A 210 -4.98 -0.06 13.00
C GLU A 210 -4.49 0.55 14.33
N MET A 211 -4.66 1.86 14.52
CA MET A 211 -4.31 2.50 15.77
C MET A 211 -5.35 2.20 16.84
N GLU A 212 -4.94 2.11 18.10
CA GLU A 212 -5.85 2.18 19.24
C GLU A 212 -5.97 3.65 19.67
N GLU A 213 -7.20 4.13 19.84
CA GLU A 213 -7.44 5.49 20.34
C GLU A 213 -6.98 5.55 21.80
N ASP A 214 -5.86 6.24 22.03
CA ASP A 214 -5.27 6.45 23.34
C ASP A 214 -5.39 7.93 23.66
N ARG A 215 -6.32 8.24 24.55
CA ARG A 215 -6.54 9.62 25.01
C ARG A 215 -5.48 10.08 26.01
N SER A 216 -4.62 9.17 26.49
CA SER A 216 -3.51 9.55 27.34
C SER A 216 -2.41 10.13 26.45
N VAL A 217 -2.16 11.44 26.61
CA VAL A 217 -1.00 12.07 25.99
C VAL A 217 0.22 11.49 26.69
N LEU A 218 0.92 10.56 26.03
CA LEU A 218 2.21 10.10 26.49
C LEU A 218 3.15 11.31 26.41
N SER A 219 3.50 11.83 27.58
CA SER A 219 4.39 12.98 27.72
C SER A 219 5.78 12.48 28.10
N ALA A 220 6.71 12.67 27.18
CA ALA A 220 8.14 12.63 27.48
C ALA A 220 8.65 14.08 27.52
N PRO A 221 9.79 14.38 28.18
CA PRO A 221 10.35 15.73 28.17
C PRO A 221 10.45 16.28 26.74
N GLY A 222 9.79 17.42 26.50
CA GLY A 222 9.74 18.06 25.18
C GLY A 222 8.74 17.47 24.17
N ARG A 223 8.11 16.32 24.43
CA ARG A 223 7.31 15.56 23.46
C ARG A 223 5.90 15.26 23.94
N ARG A 224 4.94 15.32 23.01
CA ARG A 224 3.55 14.91 23.23
C ARG A 224 3.12 14.01 22.08
N LEU A 225 2.41 12.93 22.41
CA LEU A 225 1.91 11.95 21.45
C LEU A 225 0.38 11.93 21.46
N TRP A 226 -0.24 11.89 20.27
CA TRP A 226 -1.68 11.66 20.09
C TRP A 226 -1.90 10.53 19.09
N THR A 227 -2.94 9.73 19.30
CA THR A 227 -3.31 8.65 18.38
C THR A 227 -4.75 8.79 17.91
N PHE A 228 -5.01 8.44 16.65
CA PHE A 228 -6.33 8.49 16.03
C PHE A 228 -6.56 7.21 15.19
N SER A 229 -7.62 6.47 15.54
CA SER A 229 -8.02 5.21 14.88
C SER A 229 -8.94 5.48 13.68
N CYS A 230 -8.43 6.19 12.68
CA CYS A 230 -9.20 6.58 11.50
C CYS A 230 -8.28 6.96 10.34
N LEU A 231 -8.86 7.39 9.22
CA LEU A 231 -8.14 8.07 8.16
C LEU A 231 -7.97 9.56 8.49
N ALA A 232 -6.94 10.20 7.94
CA ALA A 232 -6.60 11.58 8.32
C ALA A 232 -7.70 12.61 8.01
N HIS A 233 -8.52 12.38 6.97
CA HIS A 233 -9.65 13.25 6.65
C HIS A 233 -10.86 13.06 7.59
N GLU A 234 -10.87 12.00 8.39
CA GLU A 234 -11.91 11.69 9.38
C GLU A 234 -11.50 12.13 10.80
N ALA A 235 -10.20 12.38 11.01
CA ALA A 235 -9.64 12.69 12.32
C ALA A 235 -10.12 14.05 12.86
N VAL A 236 -10.81 14.03 13.99
CA VAL A 236 -11.24 15.24 14.70
C VAL A 236 -10.17 15.63 15.72
N MET A 237 -9.31 16.58 15.35
CA MET A 237 -8.17 17.00 16.17
C MET A 237 -8.37 18.37 16.81
N PRO A 238 -7.72 18.65 17.97
CA PRO A 238 -7.55 20.01 18.48
C PRO A 238 -6.98 20.95 17.42
N GLU A 239 -7.41 22.21 17.41
CA GLU A 239 -6.99 23.22 16.43
C GLU A 239 -5.46 23.36 16.33
N SER A 240 -4.74 23.24 17.46
CA SER A 240 -3.28 23.28 17.50
C SER A 240 -2.58 22.14 16.75
N LEU A 241 -3.29 21.04 16.45
CA LEU A 241 -2.76 19.90 15.71
C LEU A 241 -3.22 19.86 14.26
N GLN A 242 -4.27 20.61 13.89
CA GLN A 242 -4.86 20.60 12.54
C GLN A 242 -3.94 21.15 11.45
N ARG A 243 -2.86 21.85 11.83
CA ARG A 243 -1.88 22.44 10.90
C ARG A 243 -0.49 21.86 11.18
N PRO A 244 -0.15 20.66 10.69
CA PRO A 244 1.18 20.08 10.89
C PRO A 244 2.28 20.98 10.31
N THR A 245 3.45 20.92 10.95
CA THR A 245 4.70 21.46 10.43
C THR A 245 5.17 20.65 9.22
N PHE A 246 5.06 19.32 9.29
CA PHE A 246 5.17 18.41 8.15
C PHE A 246 4.45 17.08 8.43
N VAL A 247 4.21 16.33 7.36
CA VAL A 247 3.49 15.06 7.41
C VAL A 247 4.37 13.94 6.84
N LEU A 248 4.35 12.78 7.46
CA LEU A 248 4.97 11.54 6.99
C LEU A 248 3.88 10.55 6.62
N VAL A 249 3.85 10.09 5.38
CA VAL A 249 2.91 9.08 4.88
C VAL A 249 3.70 7.81 4.59
N PHE A 250 3.69 6.88 5.55
CA PHE A 250 4.39 5.61 5.40
C PHE A 250 3.53 4.60 4.68
N ASN A 251 4.06 4.05 3.59
CA ASN A 251 3.37 3.02 2.79
C ASN A 251 1.92 3.40 2.52
N SER A 252 1.72 4.53 1.84
CA SER A 252 0.40 5.13 1.60
C SER A 252 -0.62 4.17 0.98
N GLY A 253 -0.17 3.04 0.42
CA GLY A 253 -1.01 2.12 -0.35
C GLY A 253 -1.50 2.72 -1.66
N LEU A 254 -1.21 4.00 -1.92
CA LEU A 254 -1.63 4.73 -3.11
C LEU A 254 -0.92 4.22 -4.38
N GLY A 255 0.21 3.54 -4.23
CA GLY A 255 0.87 2.84 -5.33
C GLY A 255 0.61 1.33 -5.35
N ALA A 256 -0.15 0.79 -4.39
CA ALA A 256 -0.37 -0.65 -4.31
C ALA A 256 -1.10 -1.14 -5.56
N SER A 257 -0.79 -2.37 -6.00
CA SER A 257 -1.40 -2.98 -7.19
C SER A 257 -2.92 -3.17 -7.08
N VAL A 258 -3.49 -2.98 -5.88
CA VAL A 258 -4.91 -3.22 -5.59
C VAL A 258 -5.62 -1.89 -5.37
N VAL A 259 -6.40 -1.48 -6.37
CA VAL A 259 -7.12 -0.19 -6.44
C VAL A 259 -8.01 0.06 -5.22
N VAL A 260 -8.61 -0.99 -4.65
CA VAL A 260 -9.50 -0.87 -3.48
C VAL A 260 -8.81 -0.26 -2.26
N HIS A 261 -7.49 -0.44 -2.14
CA HIS A 261 -6.71 0.15 -1.04
C HIS A 261 -6.37 1.61 -1.29
N MET A 262 -6.40 2.08 -2.54
CA MET A 262 -6.06 3.46 -2.90
C MET A 262 -7.21 4.44 -2.66
N GLN A 263 -8.45 4.02 -2.92
CA GLN A 263 -9.61 4.91 -2.92
C GLN A 263 -9.79 5.72 -1.62
N PRO A 264 -9.69 5.12 -0.40
CA PRO A 264 -9.83 5.88 0.83
C PRO A 264 -8.71 6.91 1.05
N TRP A 265 -7.54 6.72 0.43
CA TRP A 265 -6.41 7.63 0.56
C TRP A 265 -6.52 8.88 -0.31
N VAL A 266 -7.34 8.88 -1.36
CA VAL A 266 -7.44 10.03 -2.26
C VAL A 266 -8.05 11.24 -1.57
N GLN A 267 -9.04 11.02 -0.69
CA GLN A 267 -9.62 12.09 0.13
C GLN A 267 -8.60 12.64 1.14
N THR A 268 -7.83 11.76 1.77
CA THR A 268 -6.70 12.14 2.62
C THR A 268 -5.68 12.98 1.83
N LEU A 269 -5.29 12.54 0.64
CA LEU A 269 -4.35 13.27 -0.22
C LEU A 269 -4.91 14.64 -0.61
N ALA A 270 -6.15 14.74 -1.07
CA ALA A 270 -6.77 16.03 -1.40
C ALA A 270 -6.75 16.98 -0.19
N ARG A 271 -7.06 16.49 1.02
CA ARG A 271 -6.97 17.29 2.24
C ARG A 271 -5.55 17.76 2.52
N LEU A 272 -4.55 16.90 2.35
CA LEU A 272 -3.14 17.25 2.54
C LEU A 272 -2.67 18.30 1.51
N LEU A 273 -3.12 18.20 0.26
CA LEU A 273 -2.82 19.20 -0.78
C LEU A 273 -3.44 20.57 -0.41
N LEU A 274 -4.66 20.62 0.12
CA LEU A 274 -5.27 21.87 0.58
C LEU A 274 -4.50 22.53 1.74
N MET A 275 -3.86 21.72 2.60
CA MET A 275 -3.12 22.23 3.75
C MET A 275 -1.83 22.96 3.34
N LYS A 276 -1.28 22.68 2.15
CA LYS A 276 -0.03 23.28 1.64
C LYS A 276 1.16 23.08 2.59
N THR A 277 1.09 22.05 3.43
CA THR A 277 2.15 21.60 4.32
C THR A 277 3.05 20.62 3.56
N PRO A 278 4.37 20.59 3.83
CA PRO A 278 5.25 19.57 3.28
C PRO A 278 4.84 18.16 3.71
N VAL A 279 4.66 17.27 2.74
CA VAL A 279 4.30 15.86 2.98
C VAL A 279 5.36 14.96 2.37
N LEU A 280 5.96 14.10 3.19
CA LEU A 280 6.82 13.02 2.74
C LEU A 280 5.98 11.79 2.45
N TRP A 281 5.98 11.36 1.20
CA TRP A 281 5.39 10.10 0.76
C TRP A 281 6.47 9.05 0.63
N THR A 282 6.12 7.80 0.92
CA THR A 282 7.03 6.67 0.76
C THR A 282 6.31 5.48 0.14
N CYS A 283 7.05 4.72 -0.66
CA CYS A 283 6.55 3.52 -1.34
C CYS A 283 7.62 2.42 -1.43
N PHE A 284 7.19 1.19 -1.67
CA PHE A 284 8.07 0.02 -1.65
C PHE A 284 8.97 -0.12 -2.88
N GLY A 285 8.62 0.53 -4.00
CA GLY A 285 9.44 0.46 -5.19
C GLY A 285 8.94 1.27 -6.38
N PRO A 286 9.63 1.15 -7.53
CA PRO A 286 9.40 1.99 -8.71
C PRO A 286 8.00 1.86 -9.31
N HIS A 287 7.38 0.68 -9.22
CA HIS A 287 6.03 0.49 -9.73
C HIS A 287 5.00 1.29 -8.92
N GLU A 288 5.07 1.21 -7.59
CA GLU A 288 4.20 1.98 -6.71
C GLU A 288 4.42 3.48 -6.88
N ALA A 289 5.69 3.90 -6.97
CA ALA A 289 6.07 5.28 -7.26
C ALA A 289 5.43 5.80 -8.56
N GLN A 290 5.41 4.98 -9.61
CA GLN A 290 4.80 5.35 -10.89
C GLN A 290 3.29 5.61 -10.75
N VAL A 291 2.57 4.74 -10.05
CA VAL A 291 1.13 4.88 -9.82
C VAL A 291 0.83 6.08 -8.91
N GLU A 292 1.62 6.27 -7.85
CA GLU A 292 1.53 7.45 -6.97
C GLU A 292 1.69 8.75 -7.76
N VAL A 293 2.66 8.82 -8.66
CA VAL A 293 2.88 9.97 -9.56
C VAL A 293 1.69 10.22 -10.47
N SER A 294 1.05 9.18 -11.01
CA SER A 294 -0.15 9.35 -11.82
C SER A 294 -1.27 9.99 -11.02
N VAL A 295 -1.50 9.58 -9.77
CA VAL A 295 -2.49 10.22 -8.88
C VAL A 295 -2.11 11.67 -8.59
N LEU A 296 -0.85 11.92 -8.22
CA LEU A 296 -0.35 13.27 -7.92
C LEU A 296 -0.49 14.21 -9.12
N ARG A 297 -0.18 13.74 -10.34
CA ARG A 297 -0.39 14.50 -11.58
C ARG A 297 -1.86 14.78 -11.83
N ALA A 298 -2.73 13.78 -11.63
CA ALA A 298 -4.16 13.95 -11.83
C ALA A 298 -4.79 14.98 -10.88
N LEU A 299 -4.21 15.13 -9.67
CA LEU A 299 -4.58 16.15 -8.70
C LEU A 299 -3.78 17.46 -8.84
N HIS A 300 -2.95 17.58 -9.89
CA HIS A 300 -2.07 18.72 -10.13
C HIS A 300 -1.20 19.09 -8.91
N ALA A 301 -0.78 18.08 -8.14
CA ALA A 301 0.06 18.28 -6.97
C ALA A 301 1.42 18.88 -7.35
N GLN A 302 2.01 19.70 -6.48
CA GLN A 302 3.41 20.11 -6.61
C GLN A 302 4.25 19.10 -5.84
N TYR A 303 5.14 18.38 -6.53
CA TYR A 303 5.95 17.33 -5.92
C TYR A 303 7.38 17.28 -6.48
N SER A 304 8.31 16.74 -5.71
CA SER A 304 9.66 16.41 -6.18
C SER A 304 9.64 15.06 -6.89
N PRO A 305 10.51 14.82 -7.89
CA PRO A 305 10.71 13.46 -8.40
C PRO A 305 11.03 12.47 -7.28
N HIS A 306 10.62 11.22 -7.43
CA HIS A 306 10.96 10.17 -6.48
C HIS A 306 12.48 10.05 -6.35
N ALA A 307 12.94 9.92 -5.11
CA ALA A 307 14.33 9.65 -4.79
C ALA A 307 14.45 8.30 -4.07
N GLU A 308 15.54 7.59 -4.33
CA GLU A 308 15.91 6.41 -3.55
C GLU A 308 16.36 6.83 -2.14
N GLY A 309 15.87 6.11 -1.14
CA GLY A 309 16.35 6.21 0.24
C GLY A 309 17.69 5.51 0.42
N GLY A 310 18.64 6.14 1.09
CA GLY A 310 19.89 5.50 1.52
C GLY A 310 19.67 4.50 2.66
N PHE A 311 18.62 4.68 3.47
CA PHE A 311 18.24 3.74 4.55
C PHE A 311 17.24 2.65 4.11
N SER A 312 16.82 2.66 2.84
CA SER A 312 15.80 1.76 2.30
C SER A 312 16.36 0.53 1.57
N TYR A 313 17.68 0.49 1.31
CA TYR A 313 18.35 -0.70 0.77
C TYR A 313 18.69 -1.71 1.87
N VAL A 314 17.69 -2.50 2.28
CA VAL A 314 17.91 -3.82 2.90
C VAL A 314 17.36 -4.90 1.97
N LEU A 315 17.77 -4.87 0.70
CA LEU A 315 17.71 -6.06 -0.15
C LEU A 315 18.83 -7.01 0.27
N GLU A 316 18.70 -7.63 1.44
CA GLU A 316 19.25 -8.98 1.57
C GLU A 316 18.40 -9.86 0.63
N PRO A 317 19.01 -10.64 -0.28
CA PRO A 317 18.29 -11.43 -1.30
C PRO A 317 17.23 -12.41 -0.73
N ASP A 318 17.24 -12.62 0.59
CA ASP A 318 16.38 -13.57 1.29
C ASP A 318 15.36 -12.92 2.23
N LYS A 319 15.28 -11.58 2.32
CA LYS A 319 14.31 -10.93 3.21
C LYS A 319 12.97 -10.69 2.51
N PRO A 320 11.85 -11.03 3.16
CA PRO A 320 10.53 -10.69 2.65
C PRO A 320 10.39 -9.16 2.56
N LEU A 321 9.57 -8.70 1.61
CA LEU A 321 9.21 -7.30 1.28
C LEU A 321 8.69 -6.45 2.47
N SER A 322 8.80 -6.91 3.71
CA SER A 322 8.19 -6.32 4.90
C SER A 322 9.03 -5.23 5.58
N VAL A 323 10.16 -4.78 5.02
CA VAL A 323 10.97 -3.70 5.63
C VAL A 323 11.37 -2.62 4.61
N CYS A 324 10.42 -1.70 4.40
CA CYS A 324 10.54 -0.24 4.23
C CYS A 324 10.87 0.39 2.84
N ASN A 325 9.92 1.20 2.36
CA ASN A 325 10.10 2.56 1.81
C ASN A 325 11.31 2.80 0.90
N ALA A 326 11.51 1.97 -0.14
CA ALA A 326 12.60 2.08 -1.10
C ALA A 326 12.76 3.50 -1.64
N MET A 327 11.63 4.16 -1.88
CA MET A 327 11.56 5.45 -2.54
C MET A 327 10.70 6.42 -1.73
N PHE A 328 11.00 7.70 -1.86
CA PHE A 328 10.20 8.76 -1.26
C PHE A 328 10.02 9.96 -2.19
N THR A 329 8.95 10.71 -1.94
CA THR A 329 8.57 11.92 -2.68
C THR A 329 8.10 13.00 -1.73
N TRP A 330 8.58 14.23 -1.92
CA TRP A 330 8.04 15.40 -1.22
C TRP A 330 6.89 15.99 -2.03
N VAL A 331 5.74 16.21 -1.39
CA VAL A 331 4.54 16.83 -1.97
C VAL A 331 4.17 18.08 -1.17
N SER A 332 3.75 19.14 -1.84
CA SER A 332 3.19 20.33 -1.18
C SER A 332 2.21 21.06 -2.09
N GLY A 333 0.94 21.11 -1.70
CA GLY A 333 -0.06 21.89 -2.43
C GLY A 333 -0.47 21.32 -3.79
N SER A 334 -1.48 21.93 -4.39
CA SER A 334 -1.88 21.74 -5.79
C SER A 334 -1.68 23.03 -6.58
N GLN A 335 -1.57 22.93 -7.90
CA GLN A 335 -1.62 24.07 -8.83
C GLN A 335 -3.06 24.53 -9.09
N LEU A 336 -4.05 23.69 -8.78
CA LEU A 336 -5.46 24.04 -8.85
C LEU A 336 -5.86 24.92 -7.66
N SER A 337 -6.93 25.71 -7.83
CA SER A 337 -7.60 26.32 -6.68
C SER A 337 -8.21 25.24 -5.78
N ASP A 338 -8.42 25.57 -4.50
CA ASP A 338 -9.06 24.67 -3.55
C ASP A 338 -10.44 24.18 -4.05
N GLU A 339 -11.19 25.06 -4.71
CA GLU A 339 -12.49 24.74 -5.33
C GLU A 339 -12.34 23.80 -6.54
N GLN A 340 -11.40 24.05 -7.46
CA GLN A 340 -11.15 23.18 -8.62
C GLN A 340 -10.68 21.79 -8.18
N LEU A 341 -9.81 21.72 -7.16
CA LEU A 341 -9.33 20.45 -6.61
C LEU A 341 -10.49 19.62 -6.06
N LEU A 342 -11.38 20.22 -5.27
CA LEU A 342 -12.47 19.51 -4.61
C LEU A 342 -13.67 19.21 -5.52
N SER A 343 -14.02 20.12 -6.42
CA SER A 343 -15.23 20.00 -7.26
C SER A 343 -15.00 19.31 -8.61
N SER A 344 -13.75 19.25 -9.08
CA SER A 344 -13.41 18.70 -10.39
C SER A 344 -12.38 17.57 -10.32
N ALA A 345 -11.15 17.87 -9.86
CA ALA A 345 -10.06 16.90 -9.94
C ALA A 345 -10.27 15.69 -9.03
N LEU A 346 -10.68 15.90 -7.77
CA LEU A 346 -10.92 14.82 -6.81
C LEU A 346 -12.04 13.87 -7.30
N PRO A 347 -13.25 14.34 -7.65
CA PRO A 347 -14.30 13.46 -8.22
C PRO A 347 -13.86 12.74 -9.50
N HIS A 348 -13.05 13.39 -10.34
CA HIS A 348 -12.51 12.78 -11.56
C HIS A 348 -11.54 11.62 -11.27
N VAL A 349 -10.67 11.77 -10.27
CA VAL A 349 -9.77 10.69 -9.81
C VAL A 349 -10.57 9.58 -9.14
N GLU A 350 -11.53 9.91 -8.28
CA GLU A 350 -12.41 8.92 -7.62
C GLU A 350 -13.21 8.10 -8.64
N ALA A 351 -13.72 8.73 -9.70
CA ALA A 351 -14.43 8.03 -10.78
C ALA A 351 -13.51 7.05 -11.55
N GLN A 352 -12.27 7.45 -11.86
CA GLN A 352 -11.28 6.55 -12.49
C GLN A 352 -10.92 5.36 -11.60
N LEU A 353 -10.78 5.59 -10.29
CA LEU A 353 -10.52 4.53 -9.31
C LEU A 353 -11.70 3.57 -9.17
N ALA A 354 -12.93 4.09 -9.14
CA ALA A 354 -14.13 3.26 -9.12
C ALA A 354 -14.23 2.38 -10.36
N ALA A 355 -13.94 2.93 -11.55
CA ALA A 355 -13.89 2.17 -12.80
C ALA A 355 -12.80 1.09 -12.78
N ALA A 356 -11.59 1.43 -12.33
CA ALA A 356 -10.49 0.47 -12.22
C ALA A 356 -10.78 -0.65 -11.20
N LYS A 357 -11.38 -0.31 -10.05
CA LYS A 357 -11.86 -1.26 -9.03
C LYS A 357 -12.88 -2.23 -9.62
N LEU A 358 -13.86 -1.71 -10.37
CA LEU A 358 -14.86 -2.56 -11.05
C LEU A 358 -14.19 -3.52 -12.02
N VAL A 359 -13.34 -3.03 -12.93
CA VAL A 359 -12.66 -3.87 -13.94
C VAL A 359 -11.80 -4.95 -13.29
N HIS A 360 -11.09 -4.62 -12.21
CA HIS A 360 -10.32 -5.62 -11.45
C HIS A 360 -11.24 -6.67 -10.82
N PHE A 361 -12.33 -6.23 -10.18
CA PHE A 361 -13.31 -7.11 -9.57
C PHE A 361 -13.96 -8.08 -10.58
N LEU A 362 -14.18 -7.66 -11.83
CA LEU A 362 -14.71 -8.55 -12.88
C LEU A 362 -13.83 -9.79 -13.10
N LYS A 363 -12.50 -9.64 -12.94
CA LYS A 363 -11.56 -10.76 -13.04
C LYS A 363 -11.75 -11.76 -11.90
N GLU A 364 -12.04 -11.28 -10.70
CA GLU A 364 -11.96 -12.04 -9.45
C GLU A 364 -13.31 -12.54 -8.92
N VAL A 365 -14.43 -11.94 -9.36
CA VAL A 365 -15.77 -12.20 -8.80
C VAL A 365 -16.13 -13.68 -8.75
N ARG A 366 -15.76 -14.47 -9.78
CA ARG A 366 -16.01 -15.91 -9.80
C ARG A 366 -15.20 -16.65 -8.76
N SER A 367 -13.93 -16.31 -8.59
CA SER A 367 -13.07 -16.93 -7.60
C SER A 367 -13.60 -16.65 -6.19
N HIS A 368 -14.05 -15.43 -5.91
CA HIS A 368 -14.70 -15.12 -4.63
C HIS A 368 -15.99 -15.92 -4.42
N LEU A 369 -16.89 -15.98 -5.40
CA LEU A 369 -18.12 -16.76 -5.29
C LEU A 369 -17.83 -18.26 -5.14
N LYS A 370 -16.82 -18.78 -5.83
CA LYS A 370 -16.37 -20.17 -5.70
C LYS A 370 -15.85 -20.45 -4.28
N ILE A 371 -15.00 -19.58 -3.73
CA ILE A 371 -14.50 -19.66 -2.35
C ILE A 371 -15.68 -19.69 -1.37
N LEU A 372 -16.66 -18.80 -1.51
CA LEU A 372 -17.81 -18.76 -0.59
C LEU A 372 -18.77 -19.94 -0.77
N SER A 373 -18.87 -20.52 -1.98
CA SER A 373 -19.70 -21.69 -2.23
C SER A 373 -19.13 -22.99 -1.64
N ASP A 374 -17.80 -23.07 -1.52
CA ASP A 374 -17.08 -24.19 -0.92
C ASP A 374 -15.83 -23.68 -0.15
N PRO A 375 -16.02 -23.11 1.05
CA PRO A 375 -14.92 -22.50 1.80
C PRO A 375 -13.81 -23.48 2.19
N GLU A 376 -14.12 -24.77 2.33
CA GLU A 376 -13.15 -25.79 2.73
C GLU A 376 -12.37 -26.34 1.53
N GLY A 377 -13.05 -26.65 0.42
CA GLY A 377 -12.42 -27.23 -0.77
C GLY A 377 -11.85 -26.21 -1.75
N ALA A 378 -12.43 -25.01 -1.82
CA ALA A 378 -12.09 -24.02 -2.85
C ALA A 378 -11.31 -22.81 -2.34
N ALA A 379 -11.22 -22.55 -1.04
CA ALA A 379 -10.51 -21.38 -0.49
C ALA A 379 -9.11 -21.20 -1.10
N HIS A 380 -8.26 -22.21 -1.00
CA HIS A 380 -6.89 -22.12 -1.50
C HIS A 380 -6.78 -22.07 -3.02
N SER A 381 -7.57 -22.86 -3.74
CA SER A 381 -7.48 -22.92 -5.21
C SER A 381 -8.07 -21.67 -5.85
N GLY A 382 -9.20 -21.17 -5.35
CA GLY A 382 -9.80 -19.91 -5.79
C GLY A 382 -8.90 -18.73 -5.44
N TRP A 383 -8.26 -18.73 -4.27
CA TRP A 383 -7.30 -17.68 -3.92
C TRP A 383 -6.07 -17.72 -4.82
N ALA A 384 -5.49 -18.89 -5.07
CA ALA A 384 -4.33 -19.03 -5.96
C ALA A 384 -4.64 -18.57 -7.41
N GLU A 385 -5.87 -18.79 -7.89
CA GLU A 385 -6.32 -18.36 -9.21
C GLU A 385 -6.31 -16.82 -9.36
N MET A 386 -6.76 -16.08 -8.33
CA MET A 386 -6.80 -14.61 -8.37
C MET A 386 -5.42 -13.98 -8.58
N TYR A 387 -4.37 -14.60 -8.03
CA TYR A 387 -2.99 -14.13 -8.13
C TYR A 387 -2.23 -14.74 -9.32
N ASP A 388 -2.92 -15.30 -10.32
CA ASP A 388 -2.32 -15.98 -11.49
C ASP A 388 -1.31 -17.08 -11.07
N GLY A 389 -1.53 -17.75 -9.95
CA GLY A 389 -0.58 -18.71 -9.38
C GLY A 389 0.70 -18.11 -8.80
N ARG A 390 0.88 -16.78 -8.82
CA ARG A 390 1.94 -16.05 -8.10
C ARG A 390 1.59 -15.96 -6.61
N PHE A 391 1.37 -17.12 -6.00
CA PHE A 391 1.16 -17.21 -4.56
C PHE A 391 2.46 -16.84 -3.87
N MET A 392 2.54 -15.61 -3.34
CA MET A 392 3.74 -15.13 -2.65
C MET A 392 4.04 -16.06 -1.45
N PRO A 393 5.21 -16.71 -1.39
CA PRO A 393 5.57 -17.60 -0.27
C PRO A 393 5.46 -16.93 1.11
N SER A 394 5.58 -15.60 1.16
CA SER A 394 5.35 -14.78 2.36
C SER A 394 3.89 -14.73 2.77
N LEU A 395 2.95 -14.58 1.83
CA LEU A 395 1.51 -14.59 2.12
C LEU A 395 1.05 -15.98 2.55
N LYS A 396 1.60 -17.04 1.94
CA LYS A 396 1.38 -18.42 2.42
C LYS A 396 1.78 -18.57 3.87
N ARG A 397 2.99 -18.10 4.21
CA ARG A 397 3.52 -18.17 5.56
C ARG A 397 2.69 -17.34 6.53
N ALA A 398 2.26 -16.14 6.15
CA ALA A 398 1.37 -15.32 6.96
C ALA A 398 0.03 -16.04 7.22
N LEU A 399 -0.59 -16.62 6.19
CA LEU A 399 -1.82 -17.42 6.33
C LEU A 399 -1.61 -18.69 7.18
N GLU A 400 -0.42 -19.28 7.16
CA GLU A 400 -0.03 -20.41 8.02
C GLU A 400 0.32 -19.99 9.47
N GLU A 401 0.66 -18.72 9.69
CA GLU A 401 1.04 -18.15 11.00
C GLU A 401 -0.15 -17.48 11.72
N ASP A 402 -1.13 -16.99 10.98
CA ASP A 402 -2.27 -16.18 11.43
C ASP A 402 -3.48 -17.01 11.92
N ASP A 403 -3.40 -18.35 11.94
CA ASP A 403 -4.60 -19.19 12.11
C ASP A 403 -4.43 -20.38 13.05
N ASP A 404 -5.56 -20.77 13.65
CA ASP A 404 -5.82 -21.79 14.69
C ASP A 404 -5.49 -23.25 14.25
N ASP A 405 -4.38 -23.48 13.56
CA ASP A 405 -4.05 -24.71 12.81
C ASP A 405 -5.00 -24.98 11.61
N ARG A 406 -5.77 -23.98 11.15
CA ARG A 406 -6.81 -24.09 10.10
C ARG A 406 -6.41 -23.63 8.70
N CYS A 407 -5.10 -23.57 8.45
CA CYS A 407 -4.52 -23.29 7.14
C CYS A 407 -4.91 -21.93 6.52
N GLY A 408 -5.34 -20.93 7.30
CA GLY A 408 -5.65 -19.59 6.78
C GLY A 408 -7.03 -19.45 6.14
N ILE A 409 -7.91 -20.44 6.28
CA ILE A 409 -9.29 -20.39 5.75
C ILE A 409 -10.02 -19.17 6.31
N GLN A 410 -9.81 -18.86 7.59
CA GLN A 410 -10.40 -17.68 8.23
C GLN A 410 -10.09 -16.41 7.44
N THR A 411 -8.81 -16.19 7.15
CA THR A 411 -8.34 -14.97 6.47
C THR A 411 -8.80 -14.93 5.02
N ILE A 412 -8.73 -16.04 4.29
CA ILE A 412 -9.21 -16.14 2.90
C ILE A 412 -10.70 -15.78 2.78
N VAL A 413 -11.53 -16.34 3.66
CA VAL A 413 -12.98 -16.10 3.67
C VAL A 413 -13.30 -14.66 4.04
N ARG A 414 -12.67 -14.13 5.10
CA ARG A 414 -12.83 -12.72 5.53
C ARG A 414 -12.46 -11.76 4.39
N CYS A 415 -11.32 -11.97 3.74
CA CYS A 415 -10.91 -11.12 2.63
C CYS A 415 -11.84 -11.25 1.43
N SER A 416 -12.26 -12.46 1.05
CA SER A 416 -13.18 -12.66 -0.07
C SER A 416 -14.52 -11.95 0.15
N LEU A 417 -15.06 -12.05 1.36
CA LEU A 417 -16.30 -11.39 1.71
C LEU A 417 -16.15 -9.87 1.81
N LYS A 418 -15.03 -9.36 2.36
CA LYS A 418 -14.73 -7.94 2.39
C LYS A 418 -14.63 -7.35 0.97
N THR A 419 -13.96 -8.04 0.05
CA THR A 419 -13.87 -7.62 -1.35
C THR A 419 -15.24 -7.61 -2.02
N LEU A 420 -16.05 -8.66 -1.84
CA LEU A 420 -17.41 -8.72 -2.38
C LEU A 420 -18.31 -7.60 -1.82
N ALA A 421 -18.29 -7.38 -0.51
CA ALA A 421 -19.07 -6.33 0.13
C ALA A 421 -18.66 -4.94 -0.40
N SER A 422 -17.36 -4.66 -0.44
CA SER A 422 -16.85 -3.38 -0.94
C SER A 422 -17.10 -3.19 -2.44
N ALA A 423 -17.11 -4.25 -3.24
CA ALA A 423 -17.49 -4.17 -4.65
C ALA A 423 -18.99 -3.90 -4.81
N ALA A 424 -19.84 -4.56 -4.01
CA ALA A 424 -21.30 -4.44 -4.07
C ALA A 424 -21.85 -3.05 -3.68
N GLU A 425 -21.03 -2.17 -3.10
CA GLU A 425 -21.35 -0.75 -2.97
C GLU A 425 -21.59 -0.09 -4.34
N SER A 426 -20.99 -0.63 -5.41
CA SER A 426 -21.34 -0.28 -6.79
C SER A 426 -22.60 -1.06 -7.21
N PRO A 427 -23.70 -0.38 -7.61
CA PRO A 427 -24.89 -1.05 -8.11
C PRO A 427 -24.60 -2.01 -9.27
N THR A 428 -23.71 -1.62 -10.20
CA THR A 428 -23.32 -2.47 -11.33
C THR A 428 -22.65 -3.77 -10.87
N ALA A 429 -21.71 -3.70 -9.93
CA ALA A 429 -21.06 -4.89 -9.38
C ALA A 429 -22.04 -5.77 -8.60
N ALA A 430 -22.93 -5.17 -7.81
CA ALA A 430 -23.98 -5.89 -7.09
C ALA A 430 -24.95 -6.61 -8.04
N SER A 431 -25.44 -5.94 -9.09
CA SER A 431 -26.29 -6.56 -10.11
C SER A 431 -25.58 -7.74 -10.79
N LEU A 432 -24.28 -7.61 -11.09
CA LEU A 432 -23.48 -8.69 -11.65
C LEU A 432 -23.37 -9.89 -10.68
N VAL A 433 -23.04 -9.64 -9.42
CA VAL A 433 -22.94 -10.70 -8.40
C VAL A 433 -24.30 -11.41 -8.25
N ALA A 434 -25.40 -10.67 -8.24
CA ALA A 434 -26.74 -11.24 -8.21
C ALA A 434 -27.03 -12.11 -9.44
N ALA A 435 -26.68 -11.65 -10.65
CA ALA A 435 -26.83 -12.40 -11.90
C ALA A 435 -26.01 -13.70 -11.93
N LEU A 436 -24.86 -13.72 -11.24
CA LEU A 436 -24.02 -14.91 -11.07
C LEU A 436 -24.53 -15.87 -9.97
N GLY A 437 -25.72 -15.64 -9.40
CA GLY A 437 -26.29 -16.46 -8.33
C GLY A 437 -25.70 -16.17 -6.94
N GLY A 438 -25.07 -15.01 -6.75
CA GLY A 438 -24.39 -14.65 -5.51
C GLY A 438 -25.29 -14.64 -4.27
N GLU A 439 -26.60 -14.37 -4.40
CA GLU A 439 -27.53 -14.42 -3.27
C GLU A 439 -27.69 -15.85 -2.73
N ALA A 440 -27.81 -16.84 -3.60
CA ALA A 440 -27.90 -18.25 -3.20
C ALA A 440 -26.58 -18.70 -2.54
N VAL A 441 -25.43 -18.29 -3.11
CA VAL A 441 -24.11 -18.56 -2.53
C VAL A 441 -23.99 -17.96 -1.13
N LEU A 442 -24.37 -16.69 -0.94
CA LEU A 442 -24.31 -16.02 0.36
C LEU A 442 -25.25 -16.66 1.38
N GLN A 443 -26.44 -17.11 0.98
CA GLN A 443 -27.36 -17.82 1.86
C GLN A 443 -26.79 -19.16 2.34
N SER A 444 -26.23 -19.95 1.43
CA SER A 444 -25.57 -21.22 1.79
C SER A 444 -24.33 -20.99 2.66
N PHE A 445 -23.54 -19.97 2.33
CA PHE A 445 -22.35 -19.58 3.07
C PHE A 445 -22.69 -19.10 4.49
N GLU A 446 -23.78 -18.33 4.68
CA GLU A 446 -24.26 -17.90 6.00
C GLU A 446 -24.52 -19.10 6.93
N ALA A 447 -25.23 -20.12 6.41
CA ALA A 447 -25.51 -21.34 7.15
C ALA A 447 -24.24 -22.14 7.50
N TRP A 448 -23.23 -22.11 6.62
CA TRP A 448 -21.90 -22.67 6.93
C TRP A 448 -21.19 -21.86 8.01
N ALA A 449 -21.17 -20.53 7.90
CA ALA A 449 -20.47 -19.63 8.80
C ALA A 449 -21.03 -19.69 10.24
N GLN A 450 -22.33 -19.90 10.40
CA GLN A 450 -23.00 -20.05 11.70
C GLN A 450 -22.56 -21.29 12.49
N ARG A 451 -22.04 -22.35 11.83
CA ARG A 451 -21.61 -23.59 12.51
C ARG A 451 -20.36 -23.41 13.37
N GLY A 452 -19.58 -22.34 13.15
CA GLY A 452 -18.42 -21.99 13.98
C GLY A 452 -17.21 -22.93 13.93
N HIS A 453 -17.22 -24.00 13.14
CA HIS A 453 -16.11 -24.94 13.02
C HIS A 453 -14.88 -24.36 12.29
N TRP A 454 -15.01 -23.20 11.64
CA TRP A 454 -13.97 -22.57 10.82
C TRP A 454 -13.18 -21.46 11.52
N THR A 455 -13.72 -20.85 12.58
CA THR A 455 -12.98 -19.94 13.48
C THR A 455 -13.29 -20.24 14.95
N SER A 456 -12.29 -20.21 15.83
CA SER A 456 -12.50 -20.25 17.29
C SER A 456 -12.93 -18.90 17.87
N HIS A 457 -12.82 -17.82 17.08
CA HIS A 457 -13.05 -16.45 17.51
C HIS A 457 -14.48 -15.98 17.20
N ASP A 458 -15.29 -15.74 18.24
CA ASP A 458 -16.66 -15.26 18.06
C ASP A 458 -16.75 -13.89 17.37
N TRP A 459 -15.77 -13.01 17.58
CA TRP A 459 -15.73 -11.70 16.93
C TRP A 459 -15.53 -11.81 15.41
N VAL A 460 -14.71 -12.75 14.96
CA VAL A 460 -14.50 -13.05 13.53
C VAL A 460 -15.78 -13.56 12.90
N ARG A 461 -16.47 -14.50 13.59
CA ARG A 461 -17.75 -15.02 13.14
C ARG A 461 -18.79 -13.90 12.99
N LYS A 462 -18.88 -13.01 13.99
CA LYS A 462 -19.78 -11.86 13.97
C LYS A 462 -19.47 -10.92 12.81
N GLU A 463 -18.19 -10.56 12.61
CA GLU A 463 -17.75 -9.73 11.48
C GLU A 463 -18.21 -10.32 10.14
N VAL A 464 -17.92 -11.60 9.91
CA VAL A 464 -18.30 -12.30 8.66
C VAL A 464 -19.81 -12.31 8.47
N LEU A 465 -20.60 -12.66 9.48
CA LEU A 465 -22.06 -12.68 9.35
C LEU A 465 -22.64 -11.29 9.08
N THR A 466 -22.10 -10.24 9.71
CA THR A 466 -22.47 -8.85 9.42
C THR A 466 -22.21 -8.52 7.95
N ARG A 467 -21.02 -8.85 7.43
CA ARG A 467 -20.68 -8.60 6.01
C ARG A 467 -21.54 -9.40 5.03
N VAL A 468 -21.95 -10.62 5.39
CA VAL A 468 -22.91 -11.39 4.58
C VAL A 468 -24.24 -10.65 4.49
N ALA A 469 -24.79 -10.20 5.63
CA ALA A 469 -26.07 -9.50 5.68
C ALA A 469 -26.02 -8.19 4.87
N GLU A 470 -24.98 -7.37 5.08
CA GLU A 470 -24.75 -6.13 4.32
C GLU A 470 -24.69 -6.39 2.81
N THR A 471 -23.89 -7.38 2.39
CA THR A 471 -23.74 -7.71 0.96
C THR A 471 -25.07 -8.14 0.37
N ARG A 472 -25.85 -9.00 1.05
CA ARG A 472 -27.17 -9.43 0.58
C ARG A 472 -28.14 -8.27 0.40
N GLN A 473 -28.14 -7.32 1.33
CA GLN A 473 -28.97 -6.12 1.22
C GLN A 473 -28.60 -5.30 -0.04
N LEU A 474 -27.30 -5.13 -0.31
CA LEU A 474 -26.82 -4.45 -1.53
C LEU A 474 -27.24 -5.20 -2.80
N LEU A 475 -27.14 -6.54 -2.82
CA LEU A 475 -27.58 -7.36 -3.96
C LEU A 475 -29.09 -7.23 -4.21
N GLN A 476 -29.90 -7.15 -3.15
CA GLN A 476 -31.34 -6.99 -3.27
C GLN A 476 -31.72 -5.61 -3.80
N ALA A 477 -31.07 -4.55 -3.30
CA ALA A 477 -31.26 -3.19 -3.79
C ALA A 477 -30.89 -3.07 -5.28
N ALA A 478 -29.86 -3.79 -5.73
CA ALA A 478 -29.40 -3.76 -7.11
C ALA A 478 -30.29 -4.52 -8.13
N LYS A 479 -31.34 -5.22 -7.67
CA LYS A 479 -32.32 -5.86 -8.57
C LYS A 479 -33.33 -4.89 -9.17
N ASP A 480 -33.49 -3.72 -8.54
CA ASP A 480 -34.37 -2.66 -9.02
C ASP A 480 -33.53 -1.44 -9.41
N PRO A 481 -32.97 -1.41 -10.64
CA PRO A 481 -32.13 -0.30 -11.09
C PRO A 481 -32.91 0.99 -11.38
N SER A 482 -34.14 1.15 -10.87
CA SER A 482 -34.98 2.30 -11.15
C SER A 482 -34.40 3.58 -10.56
N GLY A 483 -33.82 4.43 -11.43
CA GLY A 483 -33.77 5.88 -11.17
C GLY A 483 -32.43 6.57 -11.39
N VAL A 484 -31.32 5.86 -11.57
CA VAL A 484 -30.03 6.52 -11.86
C VAL A 484 -29.67 6.30 -13.33
N PRO A 485 -29.70 7.34 -14.18
CA PRO A 485 -29.23 7.20 -15.55
C PRO A 485 -27.74 6.83 -15.52
N PRO A 486 -27.30 5.88 -16.37
CA PRO A 486 -25.90 5.49 -16.39
C PRO A 486 -25.04 6.68 -16.80
N SER A 487 -24.10 7.05 -15.93
CA SER A 487 -23.11 8.09 -16.23
C SER A 487 -21.87 7.47 -16.86
N VAL A 488 -21.26 8.20 -17.79
CA VAL A 488 -19.96 7.84 -18.37
C VAL A 488 -18.88 8.36 -17.45
N ALA A 489 -18.16 7.45 -16.79
CA ALA A 489 -17.00 7.77 -15.98
C ALA A 489 -15.72 7.81 -16.84
N PRO A 490 -14.79 8.75 -16.58
CA PRO A 490 -13.46 8.71 -17.17
C PRO A 490 -12.72 7.44 -16.70
N PHE A 491 -11.98 6.80 -17.60
CA PHE A 491 -11.20 5.61 -17.25
C PHE A 491 -10.06 5.41 -18.25
N SER A 492 -8.80 5.41 -17.79
CA SER A 492 -7.65 5.25 -18.68
C SER A 492 -6.86 3.99 -18.33
N ALA A 493 -6.89 3.00 -19.23
CA ALA A 493 -6.15 1.76 -19.05
C ALA A 493 -5.71 1.12 -20.36
N SER A 494 -4.64 0.33 -20.32
CA SER A 494 -4.28 -0.64 -21.33
C SER A 494 -4.88 -1.99 -20.96
N LEU A 495 -5.70 -2.54 -21.85
CA LEU A 495 -6.37 -3.81 -21.66
C LEU A 495 -5.82 -4.87 -22.62
N LYS A 496 -5.94 -6.16 -22.28
CA LYS A 496 -5.65 -7.29 -23.15
C LYS A 496 -6.89 -8.17 -23.30
N VAL A 497 -7.34 -8.41 -24.53
CA VAL A 497 -8.53 -9.24 -24.79
C VAL A 497 -8.27 -10.68 -24.40
N ARG A 498 -9.22 -11.28 -23.66
CA ARG A 498 -9.19 -12.66 -23.17
C ARG A 498 -10.19 -13.59 -23.83
N ALA A 499 -11.32 -13.05 -24.29
CA ALA A 499 -12.37 -13.83 -24.94
C ALA A 499 -11.84 -14.65 -26.12
N ALA A 500 -11.96 -15.98 -26.04
CA ALA A 500 -11.44 -16.91 -27.06
C ALA A 500 -12.11 -16.71 -28.43
N LYS A 501 -13.40 -16.32 -28.46
CA LYS A 501 -14.15 -16.03 -29.68
C LYS A 501 -13.90 -14.62 -30.24
N GLY A 502 -12.98 -13.87 -29.63
CA GLY A 502 -12.81 -12.44 -29.85
C GLY A 502 -13.87 -11.62 -29.12
N ALA A 503 -13.66 -10.31 -29.10
CA ALA A 503 -14.52 -9.33 -28.47
C ALA A 503 -15.14 -8.40 -29.52
N GLN A 504 -16.43 -8.12 -29.39
CA GLN A 504 -17.14 -7.20 -30.29
C GLN A 504 -17.10 -5.78 -29.71
N LEU A 505 -16.60 -4.83 -30.50
CA LEU A 505 -16.73 -3.40 -30.21
C LEU A 505 -18.00 -2.89 -30.84
N ARG A 506 -18.83 -2.21 -30.06
CA ARG A 506 -20.13 -1.68 -30.48
C ARG A 506 -20.13 -0.16 -30.54
N ARG A 507 -21.04 0.44 -31.30
CA ARG A 507 -21.09 1.90 -31.44
C ARG A 507 -21.50 2.58 -30.14
N ASP A 508 -22.43 1.98 -29.40
CA ASP A 508 -22.99 2.47 -28.14
C ASP A 508 -22.85 1.38 -27.06
N PRO A 509 -22.93 1.71 -25.76
CA PRO A 509 -22.84 0.77 -24.65
C PRO A 509 -24.14 -0.05 -24.50
N SER A 510 -24.48 -0.81 -25.53
CA SER A 510 -25.69 -1.64 -25.60
C SER A 510 -25.46 -2.87 -26.45
N ALA A 511 -26.00 -4.01 -26.01
CA ALA A 511 -25.94 -5.27 -26.74
C ALA A 511 -26.70 -5.23 -28.09
N SER A 512 -27.63 -4.28 -28.27
CA SER A 512 -28.36 -4.08 -29.53
C SER A 512 -27.66 -3.10 -30.49
N SER A 513 -26.63 -2.38 -30.04
CA SER A 513 -25.92 -1.42 -30.88
C SER A 513 -25.08 -2.12 -31.97
N PRO A 514 -24.95 -1.56 -33.19
CA PRO A 514 -24.15 -2.15 -34.26
C PRO A 514 -22.71 -2.44 -33.85
N VAL A 515 -22.17 -3.57 -34.31
CA VAL A 515 -20.75 -3.92 -34.14
C VAL A 515 -19.92 -3.07 -35.11
N VAL A 516 -18.95 -2.34 -34.57
CA VAL A 516 -18.00 -1.50 -35.31
C VAL A 516 -16.76 -2.30 -35.70
N ALA A 517 -16.28 -3.15 -34.79
CA ALA A 517 -15.10 -3.98 -35.02
C ALA A 517 -15.16 -5.28 -34.18
N THR A 518 -14.40 -6.29 -34.61
CA THR A 518 -14.16 -7.51 -33.83
C THR A 518 -12.67 -7.63 -33.53
N VAL A 519 -12.32 -7.76 -32.25
CA VAL A 519 -10.94 -7.78 -31.77
C VAL A 519 -10.59 -9.19 -31.29
N GLY A 520 -9.56 -9.79 -31.88
CA GLY A 520 -9.11 -11.14 -31.50
C GLY A 520 -8.48 -11.20 -30.10
N GLN A 521 -8.43 -12.41 -29.54
CA GLN A 521 -7.76 -12.69 -28.26
C GLN A 521 -6.30 -12.22 -28.27
N GLY A 522 -5.82 -11.74 -27.11
CA GLY A 522 -4.45 -11.31 -26.90
C GLY A 522 -4.11 -9.92 -27.43
N ARG A 523 -5.00 -9.30 -28.21
CA ARG A 523 -4.83 -7.93 -28.69
C ARG A 523 -4.96 -6.93 -27.55
N SER A 524 -4.20 -5.84 -27.67
CA SER A 524 -4.22 -4.74 -26.70
C SER A 524 -5.22 -3.67 -27.11
N LEU A 525 -5.88 -3.08 -26.13
CA LEU A 525 -6.86 -2.00 -26.28
C LEU A 525 -6.49 -0.85 -25.35
N SER A 526 -6.82 0.39 -25.73
CA SER A 526 -6.73 1.54 -24.84
C SER A 526 -8.14 1.94 -24.40
N ALA A 527 -8.46 1.73 -23.12
CA ALA A 527 -9.69 2.21 -22.52
C ALA A 527 -9.62 3.71 -22.22
N GLN A 528 -10.75 4.39 -22.40
CA GLN A 528 -10.88 5.83 -22.25
C GLN A 528 -12.05 6.26 -21.34
N ALA A 529 -13.07 5.41 -21.24
CA ALA A 529 -14.23 5.66 -20.39
C ALA A 529 -14.88 4.34 -19.97
N GLN A 530 -15.69 4.39 -18.93
CA GLN A 530 -16.47 3.29 -18.41
C GLN A 530 -17.92 3.74 -18.19
N GLN A 531 -18.88 2.91 -18.58
CA GLN A 531 -20.30 3.10 -18.30
C GLN A 531 -20.88 1.73 -17.94
N GLU A 532 -21.24 1.54 -16.68
CA GLU A 532 -21.61 0.21 -16.14
C GLU A 532 -20.56 -0.87 -16.50
N LEU A 533 -20.96 -1.96 -17.16
CA LEU A 533 -20.05 -3.02 -17.61
C LEU A 533 -19.41 -2.72 -18.98
N TRP A 534 -19.68 -1.56 -19.58
CA TRP A 534 -19.14 -1.18 -20.88
C TRP A 534 -17.90 -0.31 -20.73
N LEU A 535 -16.89 -0.60 -21.54
CA LEU A 535 -15.64 0.17 -21.61
C LEU A 535 -15.54 0.78 -23.00
N ARG A 536 -15.42 2.11 -23.09
CA ARG A 536 -15.07 2.76 -24.36
C ARG A 536 -13.59 2.54 -24.61
N VAL A 537 -13.27 1.87 -25.71
CA VAL A 537 -11.92 1.44 -26.05
C VAL A 537 -11.54 1.86 -27.46
N ARG A 538 -10.23 2.02 -27.69
CA ARG A 538 -9.63 2.24 -29.00
C ARG A 538 -8.63 1.13 -29.32
N THR A 539 -8.67 0.62 -30.55
CA THR A 539 -7.70 -0.36 -31.07
C THR A 539 -6.43 0.34 -31.57
N SER A 540 -5.36 -0.42 -31.79
CA SER A 540 -4.14 0.13 -32.44
C SER A 540 -4.36 0.54 -33.90
N ALA A 541 -5.41 0.04 -34.56
CA ALA A 541 -5.81 0.44 -35.90
C ALA A 541 -6.60 1.76 -35.92
N GLY A 542 -7.01 2.27 -34.75
CA GLY A 542 -7.78 3.50 -34.61
C GLY A 542 -9.29 3.30 -34.48
N ASP A 543 -9.79 2.06 -34.57
CA ASP A 543 -11.21 1.78 -34.34
C ASP A 543 -11.59 2.11 -32.90
N GLU A 544 -12.74 2.78 -32.73
CA GLU A 544 -13.26 3.15 -31.42
C GLU A 544 -14.68 2.60 -31.23
N GLY A 545 -14.96 2.09 -30.03
CA GLY A 545 -16.28 1.57 -29.68
C GLY A 545 -16.36 1.13 -28.22
N TRP A 546 -17.51 0.58 -27.85
CA TRP A 546 -17.82 0.07 -26.52
C TRP A 546 -17.65 -1.44 -26.47
N LEU A 547 -16.87 -1.89 -25.50
CA LEU A 547 -16.60 -3.28 -25.18
C LEU A 547 -17.39 -3.68 -23.93
N LEU A 548 -18.19 -4.73 -24.00
CA LEU A 548 -18.77 -5.33 -22.80
C LEU A 548 -17.67 -6.08 -22.04
N ALA A 549 -17.33 -5.63 -20.84
CA ALA A 549 -16.20 -6.16 -20.07
C ALA A 549 -16.47 -7.52 -19.43
N PHE A 550 -17.73 -7.97 -19.38
CA PHE A 550 -18.13 -9.25 -18.81
C PHE A 550 -19.24 -9.90 -19.65
N GLN A 551 -19.00 -11.09 -20.17
CA GLN A 551 -19.90 -11.82 -21.05
C GLN A 551 -19.78 -13.33 -20.82
N ASP A 552 -20.87 -14.09 -20.98
CA ASP A 552 -20.88 -15.56 -20.86
C ASP A 552 -20.29 -16.05 -19.52
N ASN A 553 -20.58 -15.31 -18.45
CA ASN A 553 -20.02 -15.52 -17.11
C ASN A 553 -18.49 -15.39 -17.04
N GLU A 554 -17.83 -14.66 -17.92
CA GLU A 554 -16.38 -14.44 -17.93
C GLU A 554 -16.02 -12.98 -18.17
N HIS A 555 -14.89 -12.52 -17.60
CA HIS A 555 -14.33 -11.22 -17.94
C HIS A 555 -13.71 -11.27 -19.35
N VAL A 556 -13.94 -10.23 -20.12
CA VAL A 556 -13.55 -10.18 -21.55
C VAL A 556 -12.12 -9.67 -21.74
N CYS A 557 -11.56 -8.96 -20.75
CA CYS A 557 -10.24 -8.37 -20.83
C CYS A 557 -9.50 -8.32 -19.49
N ASP A 558 -8.17 -8.44 -19.54
CA ASP A 558 -7.27 -8.18 -18.41
C ASP A 558 -6.79 -6.72 -18.45
N MET A 559 -6.78 -6.04 -17.31
CA MET A 559 -6.12 -4.74 -17.16
C MET A 559 -4.61 -4.95 -17.00
N LEU A 560 -3.82 -4.47 -17.97
CA LEU A 560 -2.36 -4.63 -17.97
C LEU A 560 -1.66 -3.50 -17.22
N VAL A 561 -2.04 -2.28 -17.57
CA VAL A 561 -1.53 -1.03 -17.01
C VAL A 561 -2.73 -0.11 -16.93
N TRP A 562 -2.81 0.66 -15.87
CA TRP A 562 -3.81 1.71 -15.76
C TRP A 562 -3.10 2.99 -15.36
N ASP A 563 -3.70 4.10 -15.76
CA ASP A 563 -3.16 5.43 -15.54
C ASP A 563 -4.29 6.33 -15.06
N ILE A 564 -3.97 7.23 -14.15
CA ILE A 564 -4.94 8.21 -13.67
C ILE A 564 -4.63 9.51 -14.40
N LYS A 565 -5.54 9.91 -15.27
CA LYS A 565 -5.41 11.16 -16.01
C LYS A 565 -5.97 12.32 -15.22
N ALA A 566 -5.35 13.48 -15.36
CA ALA A 566 -5.95 14.73 -14.92
C ALA A 566 -7.23 14.99 -15.72
N CYS A 567 -8.20 15.64 -15.10
CA CYS A 567 -9.26 16.29 -15.85
C CYS A 567 -8.64 17.39 -16.73
N ASP A 568 -9.17 17.58 -17.94
CA ASP A 568 -8.80 18.75 -18.73
C ASP A 568 -9.14 20.01 -17.91
N PRO A 569 -8.23 21.00 -17.81
CA PRO A 569 -8.54 22.24 -17.12
C PRO A 569 -9.76 22.89 -17.81
N PRO A 570 -10.70 23.46 -17.02
CA PRO A 570 -11.94 24.03 -17.54
C PRO A 570 -11.73 25.20 -18.51
#